data_AF-A0A920N1C0-F1
#
_entry.id   AF-A0A920N1C0-F1
#
_cell.length_a   1.000
_cell.length_b   1.000
_cell.length_c   1.000
_cell.angle_alpha   90.00
_cell.angle_beta   90.00
_cell.angle_gamma   90.00
#
_symmetry.space_group_name_H-M   'P 1'
#
loop_
_entity.id
_entity.type
_entity.pdbx_description
1 polymer ?
#
loop_
_entity_poly.entity_id
_entity_poly.type
_entity_poly.pdbx_seq_one_letter_code
_entity_poly.pdbx_strand_id
1 'polypeptide(L)'
;MCYRKSTTRRHRRWVQTIVGILRPIASLKIAVALFAMAIFLVLAGTMAQVHKDIWEVVRDYFRTDVAWIEWRVFFPKSFFMGTPLEGLTDIEEGRGFPFPGGWLIGGAMTINLLAAHAIRFKVQAKGSRLVSGLAVIAIGAALTAGVILWGSMQSGKENQLLQEWPSLRILWQLAQGLVAGSVMLAGCVMVFKRRAGVVLLHLGVLLMMYNELLVGVSAIEGQMSIREGDTVNYEHDIRAIELAVVDTSPKGSQQGHRGAVDRGRRSHAIPRPG
;
A
#
# COMPACT_ATOMS: atom_id res chain seq x y z
N MET A 1 38.32 -27.70 -34.22
CA MET A 1 37.88 -26.32 -33.88
C MET A 1 37.08 -26.35 -32.58
N CYS A 2 37.65 -25.81 -31.50
CA CYS A 2 37.13 -25.86 -30.13
C CYS A 2 36.78 -24.43 -29.70
N TYR A 3 35.50 -24.02 -29.72
CA TYR A 3 35.11 -22.70 -29.20
C TYR A 3 33.62 -22.57 -28.85
N ARG A 4 33.11 -23.31 -27.85
CA ARG A 4 31.80 -22.97 -27.20
C ARG A 4 31.54 -23.68 -25.86
N LYS A 5 32.51 -23.78 -24.94
CA LYS A 5 32.31 -24.42 -23.62
C LYS A 5 32.57 -23.52 -22.40
N SER A 6 33.05 -22.28 -22.57
CA SER A 6 33.43 -21.41 -21.44
C SER A 6 32.25 -20.64 -20.82
N THR A 7 31.27 -20.19 -21.61
CA THR A 7 30.14 -19.38 -21.13
C THR A 7 29.17 -20.15 -20.23
N THR A 8 28.95 -21.45 -20.51
CA THR A 8 28.04 -22.31 -19.73
C THR A 8 28.57 -22.65 -18.33
N ARG A 9 29.90 -22.78 -18.15
CA ARG A 9 30.51 -23.02 -16.84
C ARG A 9 30.42 -21.80 -15.92
N ARG A 10 30.65 -20.59 -16.46
CA ARG A 10 30.55 -19.35 -15.67
C ARG A 10 29.11 -19.14 -15.20
N HIS A 11 28.11 -19.22 -16.10
CA HIS A 11 26.69 -19.03 -15.75
C HIS A 11 26.21 -20.00 -14.64
N ARG A 12 26.61 -21.28 -14.70
CA ARG A 12 26.25 -22.29 -13.70
C ARG A 12 26.86 -22.01 -12.32
N ARG A 13 28.05 -21.41 -12.26
CA ARG A 13 28.74 -21.03 -11.02
C ARG A 13 28.02 -19.86 -10.33
N TRP A 14 27.67 -18.81 -11.08
CA TRP A 14 26.95 -17.64 -10.55
C TRP A 14 25.57 -18.01 -9.99
N VAL A 15 24.81 -18.86 -10.69
CA VAL A 15 23.50 -19.32 -10.21
C VAL A 15 23.62 -20.12 -8.91
N GLN A 16 24.68 -20.93 -8.77
CA GLN A 16 24.90 -21.70 -7.54
C GLN A 16 25.31 -20.81 -6.36
N THR A 17 26.11 -19.78 -6.58
CA THR A 17 26.45 -18.79 -5.54
C THR A 17 25.22 -18.02 -5.07
N ILE A 18 24.40 -17.52 -6.00
CA ILE A 18 23.15 -16.81 -5.69
C ILE A 18 22.20 -17.71 -4.89
N VAL A 19 21.98 -18.94 -5.35
CA VAL A 19 21.12 -19.90 -4.63
C VAL A 19 21.70 -20.26 -3.26
N GLY A 20 23.03 -20.30 -3.11
CA GLY A 20 23.69 -20.51 -1.83
C GLY A 20 23.37 -19.43 -0.81
N ILE A 21 23.35 -18.16 -1.25
CA ILE A 21 23.02 -17.00 -0.40
C ILE A 21 21.51 -16.89 -0.13
N LEU A 22 20.67 -17.16 -1.13
CA LEU A 22 19.22 -17.05 -1.00
C LEU A 22 18.61 -18.16 -0.13
N ARG A 23 19.22 -19.35 -0.07
CA ARG A 23 18.71 -20.49 0.73
C ARG A 23 18.53 -20.20 2.22
N PRO A 24 19.53 -19.66 2.96
CA PRO A 24 19.34 -19.32 4.37
C PRO A 24 18.30 -18.22 4.55
N ILE A 25 18.30 -17.22 3.66
CA ILE A 25 17.35 -16.11 3.69
C ILE A 25 15.90 -16.60 3.46
N ALA A 26 15.71 -17.61 2.61
CA ALA A 26 14.42 -18.24 2.29
C ALA A 26 13.91 -19.23 3.35
N SER A 27 14.49 -19.24 4.56
CA SER A 27 14.13 -20.19 5.61
C SER A 27 12.71 -19.94 6.14
N LEU A 28 11.91 -21.02 6.25
CA LEU A 28 10.58 -20.98 6.85
C LEU A 28 10.64 -20.59 8.34
N LYS A 29 11.72 -20.95 9.05
CA LYS A 29 11.89 -20.60 10.47
C LYS A 29 12.01 -19.08 10.66
N ILE A 30 12.72 -18.41 9.75
CA ILE A 30 12.83 -16.94 9.75
C ILE A 30 11.45 -16.33 9.48
N ALA A 31 10.72 -16.84 8.50
CA ALA A 31 9.36 -16.36 8.19
C ALA A 31 8.43 -16.46 9.40
N VAL A 32 8.42 -17.61 10.09
CA VAL A 32 7.58 -17.84 11.28
C VAL A 32 7.99 -16.92 12.43
N ALA A 33 9.30 -16.75 12.67
CA ALA A 33 9.79 -15.84 13.70
C ALA A 33 9.37 -14.40 13.43
N LEU A 34 9.60 -13.90 12.20
CA LEU A 34 9.18 -12.56 11.78
C LEU A 34 7.67 -12.37 11.86
N PHE A 35 6.89 -13.40 11.52
CA PHE A 35 5.43 -13.35 11.61
C PHE A 35 4.95 -13.29 13.07
N ALA A 36 5.55 -14.07 13.97
CA ALA A 36 5.25 -13.98 15.39
C ALA A 36 5.62 -12.61 15.97
N MET A 37 6.76 -12.05 15.57
CA MET A 37 7.18 -10.70 15.95
C MET A 37 6.22 -9.63 15.40
N ALA A 38 5.74 -9.78 14.17
CA ALA A 38 4.74 -8.89 13.57
C ALA A 38 3.43 -8.92 14.36
N ILE A 39 2.94 -10.11 14.74
CA ILE A 39 1.73 -10.25 15.57
C ILE A 39 1.92 -9.53 16.89
N PHE A 40 3.07 -9.72 17.56
CA PHE A 40 3.38 -9.05 18.82
C PHE A 40 3.40 -7.52 18.66
N LEU A 41 4.07 -7.01 17.61
CA LEU A 41 4.12 -5.58 17.33
C LEU A 41 2.73 -5.00 17.04
N VAL A 42 1.90 -5.72 16.28
CA VAL A 42 0.50 -5.32 16.02
C VAL A 42 -0.30 -5.24 17.31
N LEU A 43 -0.19 -6.25 18.17
CA LEU A 43 -0.84 -6.28 19.48
C LEU A 43 -0.39 -5.10 20.36
N ALA A 44 0.91 -4.85 20.46
CA ALA A 44 1.45 -3.74 21.24
C ALA A 44 0.98 -2.39 20.67
N GLY A 45 1.01 -2.22 19.35
CA GLY A 45 0.54 -1.02 18.67
C GLY A 45 -0.95 -0.75 18.91
N THR A 46 -1.81 -1.76 18.82
CA THR A 46 -3.25 -1.58 19.08
C THR A 46 -3.55 -1.24 20.53
N MET A 47 -2.82 -1.80 21.50
CA MET A 47 -2.96 -1.42 22.91
C MET A 47 -2.44 -0.01 23.18
N ALA A 48 -1.39 0.44 22.48
CA ALA A 48 -0.86 1.79 22.63
C ALA A 48 -1.87 2.88 22.21
N GLN A 49 -2.83 2.54 21.33
CA GLN A 49 -3.88 3.46 20.87
C GLN A 49 -4.85 3.90 21.97
N VAL A 50 -4.83 3.27 23.16
CA VAL A 50 -5.61 3.75 24.31
C VAL A 50 -5.09 5.11 24.81
N HIS A 51 -3.80 5.38 24.63
CA HIS A 51 -3.15 6.59 25.15
C HIS A 51 -2.47 7.45 24.08
N LYS A 52 -2.26 6.91 22.87
CA LYS A 52 -1.60 7.60 21.75
C LYS A 52 -2.54 7.75 20.56
N ASP A 53 -2.34 8.82 19.80
CA ASP A 53 -3.03 8.99 18.53
C ASP A 53 -2.60 7.91 17.52
N ILE A 54 -3.49 7.54 16.60
CA ILE A 54 -3.23 6.49 15.59
C ILE A 54 -1.98 6.82 14.78
N TRP A 55 -1.77 8.08 14.40
CA TRP A 55 -0.63 8.50 13.58
C TRP A 55 0.67 8.46 14.37
N GLU A 56 0.61 8.70 15.67
CA GLU A 56 1.75 8.54 16.58
C GLU A 56 2.14 7.08 16.70
N VAL A 57 1.18 6.18 16.95
CA VAL A 57 1.42 4.73 16.98
C VAL A 57 2.00 4.25 15.64
N VAL A 58 1.45 4.71 14.51
CA VAL A 58 1.95 4.36 13.18
C VAL A 58 3.40 4.81 13.02
N ARG A 59 3.80 5.99 13.49
CA ARG A 59 5.21 6.44 13.41
C ARG A 59 6.12 5.66 14.35
N ASP A 60 5.72 5.50 15.61
CA ASP A 60 6.59 5.00 16.68
C ASP A 60 6.70 3.48 16.72
N TYR A 61 5.73 2.74 16.15
CA TYR A 61 5.71 1.28 16.14
C TYR A 61 5.90 0.71 14.74
N PHE A 62 5.20 1.25 13.74
CA PHE A 62 5.10 0.61 12.41
C PHE A 62 6.02 1.23 11.36
N ARG A 63 6.17 2.56 11.32
CA ARG A 63 7.02 3.31 10.39
C ARG A 63 8.38 3.69 11.00
N THR A 64 8.91 2.82 11.87
CA THR A 64 10.26 2.91 12.43
C THR A 64 10.99 1.57 12.28
N ASP A 65 12.32 1.60 12.36
CA ASP A 65 13.16 0.40 12.37
C ASP A 65 13.22 -0.26 13.74
N VAL A 66 13.18 0.54 14.82
CA VAL A 66 13.16 0.08 16.20
C VAL A 66 12.07 0.85 16.93
N ALA A 67 11.07 0.11 17.41
CA ALA A 67 9.97 0.60 18.21
C ALA A 67 10.34 0.57 19.69
N TRP A 68 10.05 1.64 20.41
CA TRP A 68 10.15 1.67 21.87
C TRP A 68 8.79 1.28 22.46
N ILE A 69 8.69 0.06 23.01
CA ILE A 69 7.44 -0.44 23.57
C ILE A 69 7.45 -0.20 25.08
N GLU A 70 6.56 0.66 25.55
CA GLU A 70 6.40 0.97 26.97
C GLU A 70 5.71 -0.18 27.71
N TRP A 71 6.16 -0.51 28.92
CA TRP A 71 5.57 -1.60 29.71
C TRP A 71 4.10 -1.34 30.05
N ARG A 72 3.72 -0.07 30.22
CA ARG A 72 2.36 0.37 30.51
C ARG A 72 1.35 -0.04 29.44
N VAL A 73 1.78 -0.23 28.19
CA VAL A 73 0.92 -0.63 27.07
C VAL A 73 0.24 -1.98 27.34
N PHE A 74 0.89 -2.88 28.09
CA PHE A 74 0.33 -4.20 28.41
C PHE A 74 -0.61 -4.18 29.63
N PHE A 75 -0.74 -3.04 30.32
CA PHE A 75 -1.57 -2.88 31.51
C PHE A 75 -2.47 -1.63 31.39
N PRO A 76 -3.39 -1.58 30.41
CA PRO A 76 -4.27 -0.43 30.22
C PRO A 76 -5.21 -0.26 31.41
N LYS A 77 -5.39 0.98 31.87
CA LYS A 77 -6.25 1.31 33.02
C LYS A 77 -7.68 0.78 32.87
N SER A 78 -8.19 0.73 31.65
CA SER A 78 -9.53 0.22 31.31
C SER A 78 -9.74 -1.25 31.68
N PHE A 79 -8.69 -2.08 31.77
CA PHE A 79 -8.81 -3.50 32.14
C PHE A 79 -8.95 -3.72 33.64
N PHE A 80 -8.49 -2.77 34.45
CA PHE A 80 -8.40 -2.91 35.91
C PHE A 80 -9.24 -1.90 36.69
N MET A 81 -9.97 -1.02 36.00
CA MET A 81 -10.85 -0.02 36.61
C MET A 81 -11.87 -0.68 37.54
N GLY A 82 -11.89 -0.27 38.82
CA GLY A 82 -12.82 -0.81 39.82
C GLY A 82 -12.45 -2.17 40.38
N THR A 83 -11.25 -2.67 40.08
CA THR A 83 -10.69 -3.89 40.69
C THR A 83 -9.68 -3.53 41.79
N PRO A 84 -9.44 -4.41 42.78
CA PRO A 84 -8.37 -4.21 43.77
C PRO A 84 -6.95 -4.09 43.17
N LEU A 85 -6.78 -4.40 41.88
CA LEU A 85 -5.50 -4.40 41.14
C LEU A 85 -5.25 -3.08 40.39
N GLU A 86 -6.13 -2.09 40.52
CA GLU A 86 -6.02 -0.79 39.82
C GLU A 86 -4.68 -0.09 40.08
N GLY A 87 -4.10 -0.23 41.28
CA GLY A 87 -2.79 0.33 41.63
C GLY A 87 -1.59 -0.26 40.89
N LEU A 88 -1.74 -1.39 40.18
CA LEU A 88 -0.68 -1.93 39.31
C LEU A 88 -0.57 -1.19 37.97
N THR A 89 -1.51 -0.29 37.66
CA THR A 89 -1.57 0.42 36.38
C THR A 89 -0.80 1.75 36.36
N ASP A 90 -0.31 2.21 37.52
CA ASP A 90 0.51 3.41 37.64
C ASP A 90 2.00 3.10 37.38
N ILE A 91 2.27 2.60 36.18
CA ILE A 91 3.62 2.34 35.69
C ILE A 91 4.23 3.66 35.19
N GLU A 92 5.44 3.98 35.66
CA GLU A 92 6.20 5.19 35.31
C GLU A 92 6.33 5.35 33.78
N GLU A 93 6.04 6.56 33.29
CA GLU A 93 6.11 6.87 31.85
C GLU A 93 7.55 6.77 31.33
N GLY A 94 7.70 6.27 30.10
CA GLY A 94 9.01 6.15 29.45
C GLY A 94 9.78 4.86 29.74
N ARG A 95 9.39 4.05 30.74
CA ARG A 95 9.98 2.71 30.93
C ARG A 95 9.44 1.74 29.88
N GLY A 96 10.32 1.28 29.01
CA GLY A 96 10.01 0.33 27.96
C GLY A 96 11.21 -0.52 27.56
N PHE A 97 11.08 -1.21 26.45
CA PHE A 97 12.18 -1.96 25.83
C PHE A 97 12.18 -1.74 24.31
N PRO A 98 13.36 -1.79 23.67
CA PRO A 98 13.46 -1.72 22.22
C PRO A 98 12.99 -3.04 21.59
N PHE A 99 12.13 -2.93 20.59
CA PHE A 99 11.66 -4.03 19.79
C PHE A 99 11.80 -3.68 18.30
N PRO A 100 12.08 -4.64 17.41
CA PRO A 100 12.14 -4.36 15.98
C PRO A 100 10.80 -3.81 15.47
N GLY A 101 10.86 -2.64 14.83
CA GLY A 101 9.69 -1.93 14.32
C GLY A 101 9.16 -2.51 13.01
N GLY A 102 8.05 -1.93 12.53
CA GLY A 102 7.33 -2.45 11.38
C GLY A 102 8.13 -2.42 10.07
N TRP A 103 8.96 -1.40 9.81
CA TRP A 103 9.82 -1.36 8.62
C TRP A 103 10.84 -2.50 8.62
N LEU A 104 11.46 -2.76 9.76
CA LEU A 104 12.48 -3.81 9.88
C LEU A 104 11.85 -5.20 9.74
N ILE A 105 10.76 -5.47 10.47
CA ILE A 105 10.07 -6.78 10.41
C ILE A 105 9.47 -7.00 9.01
N GLY A 106 8.72 -6.02 8.51
CA GLY A 106 8.05 -6.09 7.21
C GLY A 106 9.05 -6.17 6.04
N GLY A 107 10.14 -5.40 6.11
CA GLY A 107 11.23 -5.44 5.14
C GLY A 107 11.94 -6.79 5.13
N ALA A 108 12.31 -7.30 6.31
CA ALA A 108 12.93 -8.62 6.44
C ALA A 108 12.01 -9.74 5.95
N MET A 109 10.70 -9.65 6.23
CA MET A 109 9.71 -10.62 5.78
C MET A 109 9.55 -10.57 4.25
N THR A 110 9.50 -9.37 3.68
CA THR A 110 9.46 -9.17 2.22
C THR A 110 10.67 -9.83 1.56
N ILE A 111 11.89 -9.59 2.06
CA ILE A 111 13.11 -10.21 1.54
C ILE A 111 13.08 -11.74 1.67
N ASN A 112 12.67 -12.26 2.82
CA ASN A 112 12.53 -13.70 3.07
C ASN A 112 11.55 -14.36 2.07
N LEU A 113 10.37 -13.78 1.89
CA LEU A 113 9.35 -14.29 0.99
C LEU A 113 9.81 -14.21 -0.46
N LEU A 114 10.37 -13.08 -0.90
CA LEU A 114 10.92 -12.93 -2.25
C LEU A 114 12.01 -13.98 -2.53
N ALA A 115 12.94 -14.20 -1.58
CA ALA A 115 13.96 -15.22 -1.70
C ALA A 115 13.35 -16.64 -1.81
N ALA A 116 12.34 -16.95 -0.99
CA ALA A 116 11.65 -18.24 -1.04
C ALA A 116 10.93 -18.46 -2.37
N HIS A 117 10.28 -17.43 -2.91
CA HIS A 117 9.60 -17.48 -4.20
C HIS A 117 10.60 -17.64 -5.35
N ALA A 118 11.69 -16.88 -5.34
CA ALA A 118 12.75 -16.97 -6.35
C ALA A 118 13.37 -18.37 -6.46
N ILE A 119 13.52 -19.09 -5.33
CA ILE A 119 14.07 -20.45 -5.34
C ILE A 119 13.03 -21.48 -5.81
N ARG A 120 11.75 -21.31 -5.46
CA ARG A 120 10.69 -22.29 -5.76
C ARG A 120 10.20 -22.22 -7.20
N PHE A 121 10.13 -21.04 -7.80
CA PHE A 121 9.56 -20.84 -9.14
C PHE A 121 10.64 -20.90 -10.23
N LYS A 122 10.94 -22.12 -10.68
CA LYS A 122 11.83 -22.35 -11.81
C LYS A 122 11.08 -22.28 -13.13
N VAL A 123 11.59 -21.48 -14.05
CA VAL A 123 11.15 -21.45 -15.45
C VAL A 123 11.31 -22.85 -16.05
N GLN A 124 10.22 -23.40 -16.59
CA GLN A 124 10.20 -24.76 -17.14
C GLN A 124 10.37 -24.79 -18.66
N ALA A 125 10.03 -23.71 -19.35
CA ALA A 125 10.22 -23.58 -20.79
C ALA A 125 11.68 -23.27 -21.16
N LYS A 126 12.10 -23.74 -22.34
CA LYS A 126 13.41 -23.45 -22.95
C LYS A 126 13.24 -23.15 -24.43
N GLY A 127 14.17 -22.42 -25.02
CA GLY A 127 14.20 -22.14 -26.46
C GLY A 127 13.05 -21.23 -26.92
N SER A 128 12.51 -21.49 -28.12
CA SER A 128 11.45 -20.69 -28.75
C SER A 128 10.18 -20.56 -27.90
N ARG A 129 9.81 -21.62 -27.18
CA ARG A 129 8.63 -21.62 -26.29
C ARG A 129 8.75 -20.64 -25.11
N LEU A 130 9.96 -20.38 -24.62
CA LEU A 130 10.17 -19.40 -23.56
C LEU A 130 9.95 -17.98 -24.09
N VAL A 131 10.49 -17.70 -25.28
CA VAL A 131 10.36 -16.39 -25.95
C VAL A 131 8.90 -16.12 -26.31
N SER A 132 8.22 -17.11 -26.90
CA SER A 132 6.79 -16.98 -27.22
C SER A 132 5.95 -16.78 -25.96
N GLY A 133 6.24 -17.52 -24.89
CA GLY A 133 5.55 -17.37 -23.61
C GLY A 133 5.77 -15.98 -22.99
N LEU A 134 7.00 -15.47 -23.02
CA LEU A 134 7.31 -14.13 -22.53
C LEU A 134 6.64 -13.03 -23.37
N ALA A 135 6.58 -13.21 -24.69
CA ALA A 135 5.86 -12.30 -25.58
C ALA A 135 4.36 -12.25 -25.25
N VAL A 136 3.72 -13.41 -25.02
CA VAL A 136 2.31 -13.47 -24.62
C VAL A 136 2.08 -12.82 -23.25
N ILE A 137 3.00 -13.01 -22.28
CA ILE A 137 2.94 -12.31 -20.98
C ILE A 137 3.04 -10.79 -21.18
N ALA A 138 3.96 -10.32 -22.02
CA ALA A 138 4.12 -8.90 -22.31
C ALA A 138 2.87 -8.30 -22.98
N ILE A 139 2.26 -9.04 -23.91
CA ILE A 139 0.97 -8.65 -24.53
C ILE A 139 -0.13 -8.59 -23.46
N GLY A 140 -0.25 -9.59 -22.59
CA GLY A 140 -1.20 -9.58 -21.48
C GLY A 140 -1.01 -8.35 -20.58
N ALA A 141 0.22 -8.02 -20.21
CA ALA A 141 0.53 -6.85 -19.39
C ALA A 141 0.18 -5.53 -20.09
N ALA A 142 0.50 -5.41 -21.38
CA ALA A 142 0.14 -4.26 -22.20
C ALA A 142 -1.37 -4.10 -22.35
N LEU A 143 -2.11 -5.20 -22.50
CA LEU A 143 -3.58 -5.20 -22.54
C LEU A 143 -4.16 -4.73 -21.20
N THR A 144 -3.67 -5.25 -20.07
CA THR A 144 -4.11 -4.79 -18.74
C THR A 144 -3.85 -3.29 -18.56
N ALA A 145 -2.64 -2.83 -18.88
CA ALA A 145 -2.30 -1.41 -18.81
C ALA A 145 -3.19 -0.56 -19.74
N GLY A 146 -3.44 -1.04 -20.96
CA GLY A 146 -4.32 -0.39 -21.93
C GLY A 146 -5.75 -0.26 -21.42
N VAL A 147 -6.32 -1.31 -20.81
CA VAL A 147 -7.67 -1.27 -20.22
C VAL A 147 -7.74 -0.24 -19.08
N ILE A 148 -6.72 -0.20 -18.22
CA ILE A 148 -6.66 0.77 -17.10
C ILE A 148 -6.56 2.20 -17.61
N LEU A 149 -5.64 2.46 -18.55
CA LEU A 149 -5.44 3.79 -19.13
C LEU A 149 -6.68 4.26 -19.89
N TRP A 150 -7.28 3.37 -20.69
CA TRP A 150 -8.51 3.63 -21.43
C TRP A 150 -9.68 3.95 -20.50
N GLY A 151 -9.83 3.19 -19.40
CA GLY A 151 -10.82 3.48 -18.36
C GLY A 151 -10.57 4.82 -17.67
N SER A 152 -9.31 5.15 -17.39
CA SER A 152 -8.93 6.44 -16.78
C SER A 152 -9.21 7.63 -17.69
N MET A 153 -8.99 7.50 -19.00
CA MET A 153 -9.23 8.55 -20.00
C MET A 153 -10.72 8.83 -20.27
N GLN A 154 -11.63 7.94 -19.84
CA GLN A 154 -13.08 8.13 -19.99
C GLN A 154 -13.73 8.95 -18.90
N SER A 155 -12.97 9.42 -17.90
CA SER A 155 -13.48 10.33 -16.88
C SER A 155 -14.11 11.57 -17.54
N GLY A 156 -15.45 11.64 -17.57
CA GLY A 156 -16.22 12.74 -18.17
C GLY A 156 -16.81 12.50 -19.57
N LYS A 157 -16.58 11.34 -20.20
CA LYS A 157 -17.19 10.94 -21.49
C LYS A 157 -17.88 9.58 -21.38
N GLU A 158 -18.80 9.45 -20.42
CA GLU A 158 -19.43 8.18 -20.09
C GLU A 158 -20.59 7.86 -21.05
N ASN A 159 -20.67 6.60 -21.50
CA ASN A 159 -21.81 6.12 -22.27
C ASN A 159 -23.06 6.14 -21.37
N GLN A 160 -24.12 6.88 -21.73
CA GLN A 160 -25.36 7.00 -20.94
C GLN A 160 -25.89 5.66 -20.41
N LEU A 161 -25.82 4.61 -21.24
CA LEU A 161 -26.25 3.25 -20.89
C LEU A 161 -25.46 2.61 -19.73
N LEU A 162 -24.17 2.94 -19.56
CA LEU A 162 -23.34 2.39 -18.47
C LEU A 162 -23.44 3.22 -17.18
N GLN A 163 -23.85 4.48 -17.29
CA GLN A 163 -24.09 5.38 -16.17
C GLN A 163 -25.45 5.10 -15.51
N GLU A 164 -26.48 4.84 -16.32
CA GLU A 164 -27.82 4.48 -15.85
C GLU A 164 -27.88 3.08 -15.22
N TRP A 165 -27.00 2.16 -15.65
CA TRP A 165 -27.02 0.74 -15.23
C TRP A 165 -25.67 0.34 -14.61
N PRO A 166 -25.46 0.63 -13.31
CA PRO A 166 -24.22 0.28 -12.61
C PRO A 166 -23.83 -1.21 -12.69
N SER A 167 -24.82 -2.11 -12.83
CA SER A 167 -24.61 -3.55 -12.98
C SER A 167 -23.91 -3.93 -14.29
N LEU A 168 -24.25 -3.27 -15.41
CA LEU A 168 -23.62 -3.49 -16.71
C LEU A 168 -22.18 -2.98 -16.72
N ARG A 169 -21.90 -1.87 -16.03
CA ARG A 169 -20.54 -1.34 -15.87
C ARG A 169 -19.62 -2.34 -15.17
N ILE A 170 -20.07 -2.93 -14.06
CA ILE A 170 -19.30 -3.95 -13.33
C ILE A 170 -19.09 -5.18 -14.19
N LEU A 171 -20.14 -5.66 -14.88
CA LEU A 171 -20.04 -6.81 -15.78
C LEU A 171 -19.02 -6.57 -16.91
N TRP A 172 -19.01 -5.37 -17.47
CA TRP A 172 -18.06 -4.97 -18.51
C TRP A 172 -16.62 -4.93 -18.00
N GLN A 173 -16.39 -4.32 -16.83
CA GLN A 173 -15.07 -4.30 -16.18
C GLN A 173 -14.56 -5.72 -15.88
N LEU A 174 -15.44 -6.58 -15.37
CA LEU A 174 -15.11 -7.99 -15.12
C LEU A 174 -14.79 -8.74 -16.42
N ALA A 175 -15.55 -8.53 -17.50
CA ALA A 175 -15.29 -9.15 -18.80
C ALA A 175 -13.94 -8.73 -19.37
N GLN A 176 -13.60 -7.44 -19.34
CA GLN A 176 -12.29 -6.94 -19.77
C GLN A 176 -11.15 -7.52 -18.92
N GLY A 177 -11.34 -7.57 -17.60
CA GLY A 177 -10.39 -8.20 -16.67
C GLY A 177 -10.19 -9.69 -16.95
N LEU A 178 -11.26 -10.42 -17.28
CA LEU A 178 -11.22 -11.84 -17.63
C LEU A 178 -10.45 -12.09 -18.91
N VAL A 179 -10.62 -11.25 -19.93
CA VAL A 179 -9.88 -11.34 -21.19
C VAL A 179 -8.39 -11.11 -20.95
N ALA A 180 -8.02 -10.01 -20.28
CA ALA A 180 -6.62 -9.71 -20.00
C ALA A 180 -5.97 -10.79 -19.11
N GLY A 181 -6.70 -11.25 -18.09
CA GLY A 181 -6.28 -12.33 -17.19
C GLY A 181 -6.08 -13.67 -17.92
N SER A 182 -6.93 -14.00 -18.90
CA SER A 182 -6.82 -15.22 -19.70
C SER A 182 -5.58 -15.21 -20.60
N VAL A 183 -5.27 -14.07 -21.22
CA VAL A 183 -4.04 -13.91 -22.03
C VAL A 183 -2.80 -14.04 -21.14
N MET A 184 -2.81 -13.40 -19.97
CA MET A 184 -1.73 -13.49 -19.00
C MET A 184 -1.52 -14.94 -18.53
N LEU A 185 -2.60 -15.65 -18.19
CA LEU A 185 -2.56 -17.05 -17.79
C LEU A 185 -2.02 -17.94 -18.90
N ALA A 186 -2.43 -17.73 -20.16
CA ALA A 186 -1.91 -18.48 -21.31
C ALA A 186 -0.39 -18.33 -21.43
N GLY A 187 0.12 -17.10 -21.30
CA GLY A 187 1.56 -16.82 -21.27
C GLY A 187 2.27 -17.55 -20.12
N CYS A 188 1.72 -17.49 -18.91
CA CYS A 188 2.24 -18.22 -17.76
C CYS A 188 2.22 -19.75 -17.95
N VAL A 189 1.19 -20.31 -18.59
CA VAL A 189 1.10 -21.76 -18.91
C VAL A 189 2.18 -22.17 -19.90
N MET A 190 2.50 -21.32 -20.88
CA MET A 190 3.60 -21.58 -21.80
C MET A 190 4.96 -21.66 -21.09
N VAL A 191 5.20 -20.76 -20.13
CA VAL A 191 6.49 -20.63 -19.40
C VAL A 191 6.64 -21.60 -18.22
N PHE A 192 5.59 -21.80 -17.43
CA PHE A 192 5.60 -22.50 -16.13
C PHE A 192 4.73 -23.77 -16.09
N LYS A 193 4.02 -24.11 -17.16
CA LYS A 193 3.16 -25.31 -17.30
C LYS A 193 2.19 -25.48 -16.12
N ARG A 194 2.24 -26.63 -15.42
CA ARG A 194 1.33 -26.97 -14.31
C ARG A 194 1.42 -26.02 -13.12
N ARG A 195 2.46 -25.19 -13.03
CA ARG A 195 2.63 -24.21 -11.93
C ARG A 195 2.20 -22.79 -12.31
N ALA A 196 1.66 -22.60 -13.52
CA ALA A 196 1.32 -21.28 -14.03
C ALA A 196 0.35 -20.50 -13.15
N GLY A 197 -0.75 -21.13 -12.71
CA GLY A 197 -1.73 -20.47 -11.84
C GLY A 197 -1.11 -20.02 -10.52
N VAL A 198 -0.30 -20.88 -9.88
CA VAL A 198 0.38 -20.53 -8.62
C VAL A 198 1.35 -19.36 -8.84
N VAL A 199 2.14 -19.36 -9.92
CA VAL A 199 3.06 -18.25 -10.24
C VAL A 199 2.30 -16.95 -10.47
N LEU A 200 1.22 -17.00 -11.26
CA LEU A 200 0.41 -15.83 -11.59
C LEU A 200 -0.20 -15.20 -10.34
N LEU A 201 -0.78 -16.03 -9.44
CA LEU A 201 -1.38 -15.55 -8.20
C LEU A 201 -0.34 -14.89 -7.28
N HIS A 202 0.82 -15.53 -7.06
CA HIS A 202 1.83 -14.95 -6.18
C HIS A 202 2.45 -13.68 -6.78
N LEU A 203 2.69 -13.64 -8.09
CA LEU A 203 3.21 -12.44 -8.74
C LEU A 203 2.18 -11.30 -8.69
N GLY A 204 0.89 -11.61 -8.82
CA GLY A 204 -0.20 -10.65 -8.64
C GLY A 204 -0.27 -10.09 -7.22
N VAL A 205 -0.19 -10.95 -6.20
CA VAL A 205 -0.14 -10.49 -4.80
C VAL A 205 1.11 -9.66 -4.52
N LEU A 206 2.28 -10.06 -5.02
CA LEU A 206 3.51 -9.27 -4.88
C LEU A 206 3.41 -7.91 -5.56
N LEU A 207 2.78 -7.84 -6.75
CA LEU A 207 2.53 -6.59 -7.46
C LEU A 207 1.59 -5.68 -6.66
N MET A 208 0.51 -6.23 -6.10
CA MET A 208 -0.42 -5.47 -5.25
C MET A 208 0.28 -4.94 -3.99
N MET A 209 1.03 -5.79 -3.29
CA MET A 209 1.79 -5.36 -2.10
C MET A 209 2.81 -4.26 -2.44
N TYR A 210 3.47 -4.35 -3.60
CA TYR A 210 4.39 -3.31 -4.06
C TYR A 210 3.65 -1.99 -4.35
N ASN A 211 2.47 -2.04 -4.96
CA ASN A 211 1.64 -0.86 -5.20
C ASN A 211 1.23 -0.17 -3.89
N GLU A 212 0.76 -0.95 -2.91
CA GLU A 212 0.38 -0.41 -1.58
C GLU A 212 1.56 0.27 -0.89
N LEU A 213 2.76 -0.29 -1.01
CA LEU A 213 3.97 0.33 -0.47
C LEU A 213 4.28 1.66 -1.18
N LEU A 214 4.21 1.69 -2.51
CA LEU A 214 4.50 2.87 -3.32
C LEU A 214 3.53 4.00 -2.97
N VAL A 215 2.23 3.71 -3.00
CA VAL A 215 1.18 4.68 -2.61
C VAL A 215 1.37 5.10 -1.16
N GLY A 216 1.65 4.17 -0.25
CA GLY A 216 1.84 4.47 1.18
C GLY A 216 3.00 5.43 1.50
N VAL A 217 4.02 5.50 0.65
CA VAL A 217 5.15 6.44 0.81
C VAL A 217 5.05 7.70 -0.06
N SER A 218 4.33 7.64 -1.19
CA SER A 218 4.23 8.77 -2.13
C SER A 218 2.94 9.57 -2.00
N ALA A 219 1.91 9.04 -1.33
CA ALA A 219 0.62 9.70 -1.22
C ALA A 219 0.70 10.95 -0.33
N ILE A 220 0.15 12.04 -0.84
CA ILE A 220 -0.10 13.28 -0.10
C ILE A 220 -1.59 13.31 0.20
N GLU A 221 -1.94 13.44 1.48
CA GLU A 221 -3.33 13.48 1.93
C GLU A 221 -3.86 14.92 1.85
N GLY A 222 -4.95 15.13 1.13
CA GLY A 222 -5.62 16.43 1.03
C GLY A 222 -7.12 16.24 1.20
N GLN A 223 -7.76 17.12 1.98
CA GLN A 223 -9.20 17.08 2.22
C GLN A 223 -9.91 18.04 1.27
N MET A 224 -10.96 17.57 0.59
CA MET A 224 -11.80 18.42 -0.25
C MET A 224 -13.24 18.39 0.27
N SER A 225 -13.77 19.54 0.66
CA SER A 225 -15.18 19.67 1.07
C SER A 225 -15.97 20.27 -0.08
N ILE A 226 -16.78 19.44 -0.74
CA ILE A 226 -17.66 19.83 -1.84
C ILE A 226 -19.10 19.81 -1.33
N ARG A 227 -19.83 20.91 -1.49
CA ARG A 227 -21.28 20.97 -1.22
C ARG A 227 -22.02 20.57 -2.50
N GLU A 228 -23.16 19.89 -2.36
CA GLU A 228 -23.97 19.46 -3.51
C GLU A 228 -24.35 20.67 -4.38
N GLY A 229 -23.89 20.67 -5.64
CA GLY A 229 -24.08 21.77 -6.60
C GLY A 229 -22.83 22.63 -6.84
N ASP A 230 -21.80 22.54 -6.00
CA ASP A 230 -20.56 23.29 -6.15
C ASP A 230 -19.48 22.47 -6.89
N THR A 231 -18.68 23.13 -7.73
CA THR A 231 -17.42 22.59 -8.25
C THR A 231 -16.27 23.34 -7.59
N VAL A 232 -15.40 22.62 -6.89
CA VAL A 232 -14.32 23.22 -6.10
C VAL A 232 -12.99 22.62 -6.52
N ASN A 233 -12.08 23.47 -7.00
CA ASN A 233 -10.75 23.09 -7.48
C ASN A 233 -9.64 23.41 -6.47
N TYR A 234 -9.93 23.36 -5.17
CA TYR A 234 -8.92 23.53 -4.13
C TYR A 234 -8.96 22.39 -3.11
N GLU A 235 -7.78 21.92 -2.74
CA GLU A 235 -7.52 20.95 -1.68
C GLU A 235 -7.11 21.67 -0.38
N HIS A 236 -7.74 21.32 0.74
CA HIS A 236 -7.29 21.74 2.07
C HIS A 236 -6.24 20.76 2.58
N ASP A 237 -5.03 21.26 2.88
CA ASP A 237 -4.06 20.50 3.64
C ASP A 237 -4.43 20.56 5.13
N ILE A 238 -4.86 19.43 5.68
CA ILE A 238 -5.19 19.28 7.11
C ILE A 238 -3.95 19.36 8.02
N ARG A 239 -2.74 19.33 7.46
CA ARG A 239 -1.47 19.34 8.20
C ARG A 239 -0.84 20.72 8.29
N ALA A 240 -1.33 21.69 7.51
CA ALA A 240 -0.83 23.06 7.51
C ALA A 240 -1.74 23.95 8.38
N ILE A 241 -1.15 24.66 9.35
CA ILE A 241 -1.87 25.65 10.15
C ILE A 241 -1.78 26.99 9.44
N GLU A 242 -2.88 27.48 8.89
CA GLU A 242 -3.00 28.84 8.34
C GLU A 242 -3.67 29.76 9.37
N LEU A 243 -3.01 30.85 9.76
CA LEU A 243 -3.54 31.84 10.70
C LEU A 243 -4.42 32.85 9.93
N ALA A 244 -5.74 32.69 10.03
CA ALA A 244 -6.70 33.67 9.50
C ALA A 244 -7.08 34.69 10.58
N VAL A 245 -6.60 35.94 10.43
CA VAL A 245 -7.04 37.05 11.28
C VAL A 245 -8.33 37.63 10.68
N VAL A 246 -9.45 37.47 11.39
CA VAL A 246 -10.75 38.06 11.01
C VAL A 246 -11.00 39.28 11.87
N ASP A 247 -11.01 40.47 11.27
CA ASP A 247 -11.35 41.71 11.96
C ASP A 247 -12.88 41.79 12.16
N THR A 248 -13.31 41.69 13.41
CA THR A 248 -14.71 41.78 13.82
C THR A 248 -15.07 43.13 14.43
N SER A 249 -14.26 44.17 14.18
CA SER A 249 -14.53 45.51 14.68
C SER A 249 -15.91 46.01 14.21
N PRO A 250 -16.83 46.34 15.13
CA PRO A 250 -18.17 46.80 14.76
C PRO A 250 -18.06 48.21 14.17
N LYS A 251 -18.25 48.34 12.85
CA LYS A 251 -18.51 49.65 12.26
C LYS A 251 -19.87 50.13 12.76
N GLY A 252 -19.83 51.19 13.58
CA GLY A 252 -20.99 51.78 14.21
C GLY A 252 -22.12 52.09 13.23
N SER A 253 -23.33 51.68 13.64
CA SER A 253 -24.64 52.25 13.32
C SER A 253 -24.83 52.91 11.96
N GLN A 254 -25.52 52.22 11.05
CA GLN A 254 -26.73 52.79 10.43
C GLN A 254 -27.69 51.71 9.95
N GLN A 255 -28.96 52.08 10.00
CA GLN A 255 -30.16 51.26 10.11
C GLN A 255 -30.84 51.14 8.74
N GLY A 256 -31.32 49.94 8.37
CA GLY A 256 -32.41 49.82 7.39
C GLY A 256 -32.25 48.75 6.30
N HIS A 257 -33.19 47.80 6.35
CA HIS A 257 -33.79 47.03 5.23
C HIS A 257 -33.07 45.79 4.68
N ARG A 258 -33.73 44.64 4.95
CA ARG A 258 -33.97 43.45 4.10
C ARG A 258 -32.92 43.11 3.04
N GLY A 259 -32.27 41.96 3.19
CA GLY A 259 -31.63 41.27 2.08
C GLY A 259 -30.64 40.21 2.52
N ALA A 260 -30.77 39.01 1.95
CA ALA A 260 -29.96 37.82 2.14
C ALA A 260 -28.46 38.05 2.47
N VAL A 261 -27.98 37.35 3.50
CA VAL A 261 -26.55 37.21 3.79
C VAL A 261 -25.95 36.27 2.75
N ASP A 262 -25.53 36.84 1.63
CA ASP A 262 -24.54 36.25 0.74
C ASP A 262 -23.19 36.20 1.47
N ARG A 263 -22.83 35.01 1.95
CA ARG A 263 -21.61 34.77 2.71
C ARG A 263 -20.48 34.45 1.71
N GLY A 264 -20.12 35.43 0.89
CA GLY A 264 -18.95 35.39 0.00
C GLY A 264 -17.65 35.38 0.80
N ARG A 265 -17.14 34.18 1.10
CA ARG A 265 -15.82 33.98 1.74
C ARG A 265 -14.75 33.99 0.65
N ARG A 266 -14.01 35.09 0.51
CA ARG A 266 -12.82 35.16 -0.35
C ARG A 266 -11.71 34.31 0.25
N SER A 267 -11.44 33.16 -0.37
CA SER A 267 -10.28 32.31 -0.10
C SER A 267 -9.12 32.77 -1.00
N HIS A 268 -7.97 33.12 -0.42
CA HIS A 268 -6.77 33.43 -1.18
C HIS A 268 -6.09 32.13 -1.64
N ALA A 269 -5.86 32.02 -2.94
CA ALA A 269 -5.24 30.88 -3.62
C ALA A 269 -3.71 31.00 -3.65
N ILE A 270 -3.01 29.87 -3.53
CA ILE A 270 -1.62 29.72 -3.94
C ILE A 270 -1.62 29.07 -5.33
N PRO A 271 -1.14 29.74 -6.40
CA PRO A 271 -1.07 29.14 -7.72
C PRO A 271 0.12 28.16 -7.81
N ARG A 272 -0.11 27.01 -8.46
CA ARG A 272 0.94 26.04 -8.79
C ARG A 272 1.92 26.62 -9.82
N PRO A 273 3.24 26.39 -9.71
CA PRO A 273 4.12 26.56 -10.85
C PRO A 273 3.83 25.47 -11.89
N GLY A 274 3.78 25.87 -13.16
CA GLY A 274 3.47 25.01 -14.31
C GLY A 274 4.61 24.07 -14.72
#